data_AF-A0A2J0Q6J6-F1
#
_entry.id   AF-A0A2J0Q6J6-F1
#
_cell.length_a   1.000
_cell.length_b   1.000
_cell.length_c   1.000
_cell.angle_alpha   90.00
_cell.angle_beta   90.00
_cell.angle_gamma   90.00
#
_symmetry.space_group_name_H-M   'P 1'
#
loop_
_entity.id
_entity.type
_entity.pdbx_description
1 polymer ?
#
loop_
_entity_poly.entity_id
_entity_poly.type
_entity_poly.pdbx_seq_one_letter_code
_entity_poly.pdbx_strand_id
1 'polypeptide(L)'
;MSKLKLIYLYIFSSVGLILIIIGGVSLINLGLKTYIFTKADQDYYYRIPVAQKIIIEDGVEKAVEKELTEEEIKEQEETAKEQRSAQRQRDAAQAVAMLIVGIPLYTYHWRQVRKKD
;
A
#
# COMPACT_ATOMS: atom_id res chain seq x y z
N MET A 1 -36.40 -20.24 -14.84
CA MET A 1 -35.08 -19.86 -15.42
C MET A 1 -34.36 -21.13 -15.86
N SER A 2 -33.77 -21.16 -17.05
CA SER A 2 -32.91 -22.30 -17.43
C SER A 2 -31.68 -22.33 -16.51
N LYS A 3 -31.19 -23.53 -16.16
CA LYS A 3 -30.02 -23.71 -15.27
C LYS A 3 -28.79 -22.90 -15.73
N LEU A 4 -28.64 -22.70 -17.04
CA LEU A 4 -27.61 -21.87 -17.67
C LEU A 4 -27.72 -20.38 -17.30
N LYS A 5 -28.92 -19.80 -17.34
CA LYS A 5 -29.14 -18.39 -16.97
C LYS A 5 -28.85 -18.16 -15.49
N LEU A 6 -29.13 -19.16 -14.65
CA LEU A 6 -28.86 -19.13 -13.22
C LEU A 6 -27.35 -19.15 -12.95
N ILE A 7 -26.60 -20.08 -13.54
CA ILE A 7 -25.13 -20.14 -13.45
C ILE A 7 -24.47 -18.86 -13.92
N TYR A 8 -24.89 -18.32 -15.08
CA TYR A 8 -24.39 -17.06 -15.61
C TYR A 8 -24.56 -15.92 -14.59
N LEU A 9 -25.75 -15.81 -14.00
CA LEU A 9 -26.06 -14.77 -13.03
C LEU A 9 -25.17 -14.88 -11.78
N TYR A 10 -24.96 -16.09 -11.25
CA TYR A 10 -24.11 -16.28 -10.08
C TYR A 10 -22.67 -15.85 -10.36
N ILE A 11 -22.08 -16.31 -11.46
CA ILE A 11 -20.69 -15.95 -11.81
C ILE A 11 -20.56 -14.44 -12.02
N PHE A 12 -21.46 -13.84 -12.81
CA PHE A 12 -21.44 -12.41 -13.06
C PHE A 12 -21.59 -11.60 -11.76
N SER A 13 -22.52 -12.00 -10.89
CA SER A 13 -22.71 -11.36 -9.59
C SER A 13 -21.51 -11.50 -8.66
N SER A 14 -20.83 -12.65 -8.68
CA SER A 14 -19.63 -12.88 -7.88
C SER A 14 -18.48 -11.99 -8.34
N VAL A 15 -18.25 -11.88 -9.65
CA VAL A 15 -17.24 -10.98 -10.22
C VAL A 15 -17.55 -9.54 -9.88
N GLY A 16 -18.81 -9.11 -10.08
CA GLY A 16 -19.24 -7.75 -9.73
C GLY A 16 -19.05 -7.45 -8.24
N LEU A 17 -19.38 -8.39 -7.36
CA LEU A 17 -19.20 -8.24 -5.91
C LEU A 17 -17.72 -8.08 -5.54
N ILE A 18 -16.82 -8.88 -6.14
CA ILE A 18 -15.37 -8.77 -5.92
C ILE A 18 -14.86 -7.37 -6.33
N LEU A 19 -15.28 -6.88 -7.50
CA LEU A 19 -14.89 -5.55 -7.97
C LEU A 19 -15.36 -4.44 -7.02
N ILE A 20 -16.59 -4.54 -6.51
CA ILE A 20 -17.14 -3.59 -5.53
C ILE A 20 -16.32 -3.63 -4.23
N ILE A 21 -15.96 -4.82 -3.73
CA ILE A 21 -15.14 -4.96 -2.52
C ILE A 21 -13.78 -4.30 -2.72
N ILE A 22 -13.10 -4.59 -3.83
CA ILE A 22 -11.78 -4.01 -4.14
C ILE A 22 -11.86 -2.49 -4.23
N GLY A 23 -12.87 -1.96 -4.94
CA GLY A 23 -13.10 -0.52 -5.05
C GLY A 23 -13.39 0.13 -3.69
N GLY A 24 -14.24 -0.50 -2.87
CA GLY A 24 -14.58 -0.02 -1.53
C GLY A 24 -13.36 0.04 -0.60
N VAL A 25 -12.55 -1.03 -0.58
CA VAL A 25 -11.30 -1.05 0.20
C VAL A 25 -10.35 0.04 -0.29
N SER A 26 -10.23 0.23 -1.61
CA SER A 26 -9.33 1.24 -2.18
C SER A 26 -9.75 2.66 -1.80
N LEU A 27 -11.05 2.96 -1.81
CA LEU A 27 -11.59 4.27 -1.45
C LEU A 27 -11.41 4.56 0.04
N ILE A 28 -11.69 3.58 0.91
CA ILE A 28 -11.48 3.73 2.35
C ILE A 28 -9.99 3.90 2.65
N ASN A 29 -9.12 3.11 2.02
CA ASN A 29 -7.67 3.23 2.16
C ASN A 29 -7.18 4.63 1.77
N LEU A 30 -7.68 5.19 0.67
CA LEU A 30 -7.38 6.56 0.27
C LEU A 30 -7.83 7.56 1.35
N GLY A 31 -9.08 7.49 1.79
CA GLY A 31 -9.57 8.38 2.86
C GLY A 31 -8.77 8.27 4.16
N LEU A 32 -8.41 7.05 4.55
CA LEU A 32 -7.55 6.79 5.71
C LEU A 32 -6.18 7.45 5.55
N LYS A 33 -5.52 7.30 4.40
CA LYS A 33 -4.21 7.92 4.12
C LYS A 33 -4.29 9.45 4.06
N THR A 34 -5.35 9.99 3.47
CA THR A 34 -5.50 11.45 3.30
C THR A 34 -5.89 12.16 4.61
N TYR A 35 -6.74 11.57 5.45
CA TYR A 35 -7.33 12.28 6.60
C TYR A 35 -6.85 11.81 7.98
N ILE A 36 -6.39 10.56 8.12
CA ILE A 36 -6.01 9.97 9.41
C ILE A 36 -4.52 9.66 9.46
N PHE A 37 -4.01 9.01 8.42
CA PHE A 37 -2.62 8.58 8.27
C PHE A 37 -1.87 9.51 7.31
N THR A 38 -1.87 10.82 7.58
CA THR A 38 -1.34 11.83 6.65
C THR A 38 0.14 11.64 6.28
N LYS A 39 0.95 10.97 7.11
CA LYS A 39 2.34 10.62 6.75
C LYS A 39 2.44 9.50 5.72
N ALA A 40 1.39 8.71 5.54
CA ALA A 40 1.32 7.66 4.52
C ALA A 40 1.31 8.23 3.09
N ASP A 41 0.83 9.46 2.94
CA ASP A 41 0.73 10.21 1.68
C ASP A 41 2.04 10.94 1.32
N GLN A 42 3.03 10.94 2.21
CA GLN A 42 4.33 11.54 1.93
C GLN A 42 5.16 10.62 1.03
N ASP A 43 5.42 11.10 -0.19
CA ASP A 43 6.39 10.50 -1.10
C ASP A 43 7.80 10.87 -0.65
N TYR A 44 8.38 9.97 0.15
CA TYR A 44 9.79 10.04 0.50
C TYR A 44 10.62 9.53 -0.68
N TYR A 45 11.07 10.45 -1.54
CA TYR A 45 12.09 10.14 -2.54
C TYR A 45 13.35 9.64 -1.82
N TYR A 46 13.77 8.42 -2.18
CA TYR A 46 15.01 7.83 -1.69
C TYR A 46 16.18 8.62 -2.28
N ARG A 47 16.63 9.68 -1.59
CA ARG A 47 17.95 10.24 -1.84
C ARG A 47 18.95 9.25 -1.27
N ILE A 48 19.55 8.46 -2.15
CA ILE A 48 20.77 7.73 -1.81
C ILE A 48 21.89 8.77 -1.87
N PRO A 49 22.48 9.19 -0.74
CA PRO A 49 23.79 9.81 -0.82
C PRO A 49 24.73 8.72 -1.35
N VAL A 50 25.15 8.87 -2.61
CA VAL A 50 26.08 7.93 -3.23
C VAL A 50 27.40 8.06 -2.50
N ALA A 51 27.82 7.00 -1.81
CA ALA A 51 29.19 6.83 -1.29
C ALA A 51 30.23 6.68 -2.43
N GLN A 52 29.86 7.08 -3.64
CA GLN A 52 30.65 7.01 -4.85
C GLN A 52 30.48 8.35 -5.56
N LYS A 53 31.55 9.13 -5.59
CA LYS A 53 31.64 10.31 -6.45
C LYS A 53 32.13 9.84 -7.81
N ILE A 54 31.38 10.13 -8.87
CA ILE A 54 31.88 9.93 -10.23
C ILE A 54 32.83 11.08 -10.53
N ILE A 55 34.09 10.76 -10.81
CA ILE A 55 35.09 11.70 -11.27
C ILE A 55 35.49 11.31 -12.70
N ILE A 56 35.57 12.29 -13.58
CA ILE A 56 36.07 12.09 -14.94
C ILE A 56 37.56 12.42 -14.91
N GLU A 57 38.39 11.39 -15.05
CA GLU A 57 39.84 11.51 -15.14
C GLU A 57 40.24 10.90 -16.49
N ASP A 58 40.92 11.70 -17.34
CA ASP A 58 41.34 11.29 -18.69
C ASP A 58 40.22 10.72 -19.58
N GLY A 59 38.99 11.26 -19.45
CA GLY A 59 37.83 10.83 -20.24
C GLY A 59 37.22 9.49 -19.80
N VAL A 60 37.67 8.93 -18.68
CA VAL A 60 37.12 7.72 -18.07
C VAL A 60 36.36 8.08 -16.80
N GLU A 61 35.11 7.63 -16.70
CA GLU A 61 34.34 7.71 -15.46
C GLU A 61 34.88 6.72 -14.43
N LYS A 62 35.45 7.25 -13.33
CA LYS A 62 35.83 6.45 -12.16
C LYS A 62 34.88 6.73 -11.02
N ALA A 63 34.29 5.67 -10.47
CA ALA A 63 33.60 5.72 -9.19
C ALA A 63 34.65 5.69 -8.08
N VAL A 64 34.78 6.80 -7.34
CA VAL A 64 35.67 6.91 -6.19
C VAL A 64 34.85 6.90 -4.92
N GLU A 65 35.25 6.05 -3.97
CA GLU A 65 34.63 5.94 -2.67
C GLU A 65 34.69 7.29 -1.94
N LYS A 66 33.51 7.81 -1.58
CA LYS A 66 33.35 9.03 -0.80
C LYS A 66 33.00 8.59 0.62
N GLU A 67 33.85 8.94 1.58
CA GLU A 67 33.46 8.90 2.99
C GLU A 67 32.31 9.89 3.20
N LEU A 68 31.17 9.36 3.61
CA LEU A 68 29.99 10.15 3.96
C LEU A 68 30.33 10.99 5.19
N THR A 69 29.93 12.27 5.18
CA THR A 69 30.07 13.08 6.39
C THR A 69 29.09 12.58 7.47
N GLU A 70 29.38 12.86 8.75
CA GLU A 70 28.46 12.53 9.84
C GLU A 70 27.05 13.14 9.64
N GLU A 71 26.98 14.31 9.02
CA GLU A 71 25.72 14.97 8.65
C GLU A 71 24.95 14.18 7.57
N GLU A 72 25.63 13.68 6.53
CA GLU A 72 25.01 12.87 5.47
C GLU A 72 24.49 11.53 6.01
N ILE A 73 25.23 10.90 6.93
CA ILE A 73 24.81 9.67 7.60
C ILE A 73 23.56 9.93 8.45
N LYS A 74 23.55 11.04 9.20
CA LYS A 74 22.41 11.39 10.06
C LYS A 74 21.16 11.72 9.25
N GLU A 75 21.28 12.49 8.17
CA GLU A 75 20.16 12.79 7.25
C GLU A 75 19.58 11.50 6.64
N GLN A 76 20.44 10.54 6.31
CA GLN A 76 20.03 9.23 5.79
C GLN A 76 19.26 8.42 6.84
N GLU A 77 19.73 8.40 8.09
CA GLU A 77 19.02 7.71 9.18
C GLU A 77 17.65 8.32 9.47
N GLU A 78 17.55 9.65 9.47
CA GLU A 78 16.30 10.37 9.68
C GLU A 78 15.32 10.08 8.55
N THR A 79 15.75 10.21 7.29
CA THR A 79 14.94 9.86 6.12
C THR A 79 14.48 8.40 6.16
N ALA A 80 15.35 7.46 6.55
CA ALA A 80 15.00 6.05 6.67
C ALA A 80 14.02 5.78 7.82
N LYS A 81 14.08 6.52 8.93
CA LYS A 81 13.10 6.44 10.02
C LYS A 81 11.73 6.94 9.56
N GLU A 82 11.71 8.07 8.87
CA GLU A 82 10.47 8.65 8.36
C GLU A 82 9.79 7.76 7.30
N GLN A 83 10.57 7.20 6.37
CA GLN A 83 10.10 6.21 5.40
C GLN A 83 9.49 4.98 6.06
N ARG A 84 10.17 4.40 7.07
CA ARG A 84 9.64 3.26 7.82
C ARG A 84 8.32 3.60 8.50
N SER A 85 8.20 4.81 9.05
CA SER A 85 6.94 5.31 9.62
C SER A 85 5.85 5.45 8.56
N ALA A 86 6.14 6.07 7.42
CA ALA A 86 5.20 6.25 6.32
C ALA A 86 4.70 4.90 5.77
N GLN A 87 5.61 3.92 5.59
CA GLN A 87 5.25 2.59 5.14
C GLN A 87 4.32 1.88 6.13
N ARG A 88 4.65 1.91 7.43
CA ARG A 88 3.78 1.33 8.47
C ARG A 88 2.40 1.96 8.45
N GLN A 89 2.29 3.26 8.23
CA GLN A 89 1.00 3.94 8.13
C GLN A 89 0.23 3.54 6.86
N ARG A 90 0.91 3.37 5.72
CA ARG A 90 0.27 2.84 4.49
C ARG A 90 -0.27 1.43 4.70
N ASP A 91 0.51 0.57 5.35
CA ASP A 91 0.13 -0.81 5.64
C ASP A 91 -1.05 -0.85 6.63
N ALA A 92 -1.01 -0.02 7.67
CA ALA A 92 -2.10 0.11 8.63
C ALA A 92 -3.39 0.61 7.98
N ALA A 93 -3.32 1.66 7.15
CA ALA A 93 -4.47 2.16 6.41
C ALA A 93 -5.09 1.08 5.53
N GLN A 94 -4.26 0.30 4.83
CA GLN A 94 -4.73 -0.79 3.97
C GLN A 94 -5.42 -1.89 4.80
N ALA A 95 -4.81 -2.31 5.90
CA ALA A 95 -5.37 -3.33 6.78
C ALA A 95 -6.71 -2.88 7.40
N VAL A 96 -6.77 -1.65 7.89
CA VAL A 96 -7.99 -1.07 8.45
C VAL A 96 -9.09 -0.98 7.39
N ALA A 97 -8.76 -0.55 6.16
CA ALA A 97 -9.73 -0.52 5.06
C ALA A 97 -10.29 -1.91 4.75
N MET A 98 -9.44 -2.95 4.71
CA MET A 98 -9.88 -4.33 4.53
C MET A 98 -10.80 -4.80 5.66
N LEU A 99 -10.50 -4.45 6.92
CA LEU A 99 -11.35 -4.83 8.05
C LEU A 99 -12.71 -4.12 8.02
N ILE A 100 -12.74 -2.82 7.69
CA ILE A 100 -13.97 -2.04 7.61
C ILE A 100 -14.94 -2.64 6.57
N VAL A 101 -14.42 -3.13 5.44
CA VAL A 101 -15.26 -3.77 4.40
C VAL A 101 -15.52 -5.25 4.70
N GLY A 102 -14.48 -5.98 5.11
CA GLY A 102 -14.50 -7.42 5.28
C GLY A 102 -15.33 -7.89 6.48
N ILE A 103 -15.28 -7.18 7.61
CA ILE A 103 -16.01 -7.57 8.82
C ILE A 103 -17.54 -7.55 8.59
N PRO A 104 -18.14 -6.46 8.06
CA PRO A 104 -19.57 -6.44 7.75
C PRO A 104 -19.95 -7.52 6.74
N LEU A 105 -19.12 -7.72 5.70
CA LEU A 105 -19.37 -8.73 4.67
C LEU A 105 -19.38 -10.14 5.24
N TYR A 106 -18.35 -10.50 6.01
CA TYR A 106 -18.25 -11.78 6.72
C TYR A 106 -19.45 -11.99 7.66
N THR A 107 -19.75 -10.98 8.48
CA THR A 107 -20.84 -11.06 9.46
C THR A 107 -22.19 -11.24 8.78
N TYR A 108 -22.43 -10.53 7.68
CA TYR A 108 -23.65 -10.67 6.88
C TYR A 108 -23.81 -12.11 6.36
N HIS A 109 -22.78 -12.63 5.68
CA HIS A 109 -22.83 -13.98 5.12
C HIS A 109 -22.97 -15.05 6.21
N TRP A 110 -22.23 -14.93 7.31
CA TRP A 110 -22.32 -15.84 8.46
C TRP A 110 -23.75 -15.91 9.04
N ARG A 111 -24.41 -14.76 9.20
CA ARG A 111 -25.79 -14.71 9.71
C ARG A 111 -26.79 -15.34 8.73
N GLN A 112 -26.57 -15.22 7.42
CA GLN A 112 -27.46 -15.81 6.43
C GLN A 112 -27.35 -17.33 6.37
N VAL A 113 -26.16 -17.90 6.62
CA VAL A 113 -25.98 -19.34 6.76
C VAL A 113 -26.73 -19.85 7.99
N ARG A 114 -26.56 -19.21 9.14
CA ARG A 114 -27.23 -19.60 10.40
C ARG A 114 -28.75 -19.43 10.42
N LYS A 115 -29.35 -18.69 9.48
CA LYS A 115 -30.80 -18.53 9.35
C LYS A 115 -31.48 -19.66 8.56
N LYS A 116 -30.68 -20.52 7.91
CA LYS A 116 -31.17 -21.64 7.11
C LYS A 116 -31.18 -22.97 7.87
N ASP A 117 -30.73 -22.96 9.13
CA ASP A 117 -30.96 -23.99 10.14
C ASP A 117 -32.11 -23.56 11.06
#